data_AF-A0A8J3SCQ3-F1
#
_entry.id   AF-A0A8J3SCQ3-F1
#
_cell.length_a   1.000
_cell.length_b   1.000
_cell.length_c   1.000
_cell.angle_alpha   90.00
_cell.angle_beta   90.00
_cell.angle_gamma   90.00
#
_symmetry.space_group_name_H-M   'P 1'
#
loop_
_entity.id
_entity.type
_entity.pdbx_description
1 polymer ?
#
loop_
_entity_poly.entity_id
_entity_poly.type
_entity_poly.pdbx_seq_one_letter_code
_entity_poly.pdbx_strand_id
1 'polypeptide(L)'
;MTASDVVFTDPAIDDLRRIGPDVAPRILKRILLLLENPEVVRLGEVVDRLGALTDHLHVDEPPAREPVPDWLADRLIYTVGMTREEVAALDLERAVDLWAEFHSNPR
;
A
#
# COMPACT_ATOMS: atom_id res chain seq x y z
N MET A 1 27.64 0.87 20.30
CA MET A 1 26.62 0.59 19.28
C MET A 1 25.53 -0.20 19.96
N THR A 2 24.35 0.37 20.13
CA THR A 2 23.15 -0.39 20.52
C THR A 2 22.68 -1.15 19.29
N ALA A 3 22.53 -2.47 19.39
CA ALA A 3 21.90 -3.22 18.31
C ALA A 3 20.48 -2.69 18.12
N SER A 4 20.12 -2.29 16.90
CA SER A 4 18.74 -1.93 16.59
C SER A 4 17.88 -3.18 16.71
N ASP A 5 16.85 -3.14 17.57
CA ASP A 5 15.88 -4.22 17.68
C ASP A 5 15.04 -4.27 16.39
N VAL A 6 15.02 -5.43 15.72
CA VAL A 6 14.15 -5.65 14.55
C VAL A 6 12.78 -6.10 15.03
N VAL A 7 11.77 -5.26 14.77
CA VAL A 7 10.36 -5.61 14.98
C VAL A 7 9.78 -6.14 13.69
N PHE A 8 9.22 -7.34 13.73
CA PHE A 8 8.47 -7.92 12.62
C PHE A 8 6.98 -7.62 12.78
N THR A 9 6.30 -7.36 11.66
CA THR A 9 4.84 -7.26 11.63
C THR A 9 4.21 -8.65 11.78
N ASP A 10 2.96 -8.72 12.26
CA ASP A 10 2.25 -9.99 12.42
C ASP A 10 2.21 -10.84 11.13
N PRO A 11 1.94 -10.26 9.93
CA PRO A 11 2.00 -11.04 8.68
C PRO A 11 3.39 -11.60 8.39
N ALA A 12 4.47 -10.85 8.69
CA ALA A 12 5.83 -11.32 8.47
C ALA A 12 6.19 -12.47 9.42
N ILE A 13 5.70 -12.42 10.67
CA ILE A 13 5.86 -13.52 11.63
C ILE A 13 5.14 -14.78 11.13
N ASP A 14 3.92 -14.64 10.61
CA ASP A 14 3.15 -15.76 10.07
C ASP A 14 3.81 -16.36 8.82
N ASP A 15 4.37 -15.54 7.94
CA ASP A 15 5.17 -16.01 6.81
C ASP A 15 6.41 -16.79 7.26
N LEU A 16 7.14 -16.31 8.28
CA LEU A 16 8.27 -17.02 8.86
C LEU A 16 7.87 -18.38 9.45
N ARG A 17 6.70 -18.47 10.09
CA ARG A 17 6.15 -19.74 10.57
C ARG A 17 5.80 -20.68 9.42
N ARG A 18 5.20 -20.14 8.35
CA ARG A 18 4.75 -20.91 7.17
C ARG A 18 5.91 -21.51 6.37
N ILE A 19 7.04 -20.81 6.24
CA ILE A 19 8.23 -21.34 5.55
C ILE A 19 8.95 -22.43 6.35
N GLY A 20 8.69 -22.53 7.65
CA GLY A 20 9.12 -23.63 8.49
C GLY A 20 10.53 -23.50 9.11
N PRO A 21 10.83 -24.41 10.05
CA PRO A 21 11.99 -24.30 10.96
C PRO A 21 13.35 -24.51 10.28
N ASP A 22 13.40 -25.08 9.08
CA ASP A 22 14.66 -25.29 8.36
C ASP A 22 15.13 -24.05 7.59
N VAL A 23 14.17 -23.21 7.16
CA VAL A 23 14.41 -22.05 6.30
C VAL A 23 14.39 -20.75 7.10
N ALA A 24 13.45 -20.61 8.04
CA ALA A 24 13.30 -19.39 8.83
C ALA A 24 14.59 -18.94 9.54
N PRO A 25 15.38 -19.82 10.20
CA PRO A 25 16.63 -19.41 10.85
C PRO A 25 17.68 -18.87 9.87
N ARG A 26 17.70 -19.34 8.61
CA ARG A 26 18.64 -18.86 7.61
C ARG A 26 18.29 -17.46 7.14
N ILE A 27 17.00 -17.16 6.99
CA ILE A 27 16.51 -15.82 6.65
C ILE A 27 16.78 -14.87 7.80
N LEU A 28 16.45 -15.25 9.04
CA LEU A 28 16.74 -14.43 10.21
C LEU A 28 18.24 -14.13 10.34
N LYS A 29 19.11 -15.13 10.12
CA LYS A 29 20.56 -14.91 10.09
C LYS A 29 20.99 -13.91 9.02
N ARG A 30 20.42 -13.98 7.82
CA ARG A 30 20.72 -13.02 6.74
C ARG A 30 20.25 -11.61 7.12
N ILE A 31 19.08 -11.48 7.72
CA ILE A 31 18.57 -10.19 8.21
C ILE A 31 19.54 -9.63 9.26
N LEU A 32 19.97 -10.43 10.23
CA LEU A 32 20.96 -9.98 11.24
C LEU A 32 22.27 -9.51 10.60
N LEU A 33 22.79 -10.23 9.59
CA LEU A 33 23.99 -9.80 8.86
C LEU A 33 23.77 -8.50 8.07
N LEU A 34 22.56 -8.25 7.57
CA LEU A 34 22.23 -6.99 6.89
C LEU A 34 22.25 -5.81 7.86
N LEU A 35 21.85 -6.00 9.12
CA LEU A 35 21.90 -4.94 10.14
C LEU A 35 23.35 -4.53 10.48
N GLU A 36 24.31 -5.43 10.27
CA GLU A 36 25.73 -5.15 10.47
C GLU A 36 26.38 -4.49 9.24
N ASN A 37 25.67 -4.42 8.10
CA ASN A 37 26.19 -3.80 6.89
C ASN A 37 26.13 -2.26 7.00
N PRO A 38 27.27 -1.55 6.88
CA PRO A 38 27.33 -0.11 7.07
C PRO A 38 26.49 0.70 6.07
N GLU A 39 26.26 0.18 4.86
CA GLU A 39 25.38 0.85 3.87
C GLU A 39 23.91 0.76 4.30
N VAL A 40 23.50 -0.38 4.85
CA VAL A 40 22.14 -0.60 5.36
C VAL A 40 21.89 0.23 6.61
N VAL A 41 22.87 0.32 7.51
CA VAL A 41 22.79 1.18 8.70
C VAL A 41 22.59 2.64 8.29
N ARG A 42 23.39 3.14 7.34
CA ARG A 42 23.24 4.51 6.83
C ARG A 42 21.87 4.76 6.22
N LEU A 43 21.33 3.79 5.48
CA LEU A 43 19.97 3.89 4.94
C LEU A 43 18.93 3.97 6.07
N GLY A 44 19.07 3.13 7.11
CA GLY A 44 18.22 3.19 8.30
C GLY A 44 18.22 4.59 8.94
N GLU A 45 19.41 5.17 9.16
CA GLU A 45 19.54 6.53 9.71
C GLU A 45 18.85 7.60 8.84
N VAL A 46 18.92 7.45 7.50
CA VAL A 46 18.23 8.36 6.57
C VAL A 46 16.71 8.19 6.67
N VAL A 47 16.22 6.94 6.73
CA VAL A 47 14.79 6.65 6.88
C VAL A 47 14.26 7.20 8.21
N ASP A 48 14.98 6.98 9.31
CA ASP A 48 14.61 7.51 10.63
C ASP A 48 14.56 9.04 10.63
N ARG A 49 15.54 9.68 9.99
CA ARG A 49 15.59 11.14 9.85
C ARG A 49 14.42 11.66 9.03
N LEU A 50 14.07 10.99 7.93
CA LEU A 50 12.90 11.34 7.13
C LEU A 50 11.62 11.14 7.95
N GLY A 51 11.47 10.02 8.64
CA GLY A 51 10.34 9.72 9.52
C GLY A 51 10.12 10.82 10.57
N ALA A 52 11.18 11.23 11.27
CA ALA A 52 11.11 12.33 12.25
C ALA A 52 10.72 13.67 11.60
N LEU A 53 11.19 13.93 10.38
CA LEU A 53 10.80 15.12 9.61
C LEU A 53 9.38 15.03 9.06
N THR A 54 8.79 13.84 8.93
CA THR A 54 7.43 13.68 8.42
C THR A 54 6.42 13.38 9.52
N ASP A 55 6.84 13.23 10.78
CA ASP A 55 5.96 12.96 11.92
C ASP A 55 4.84 14.00 12.10
N HIS A 56 5.07 15.23 11.63
CA HIS A 56 4.09 16.31 11.62
C HIS A 56 3.24 16.38 10.33
N LEU A 57 3.56 15.59 9.32
CA LEU A 57 2.77 15.47 8.10
C LEU A 57 1.72 14.36 8.32
N HIS A 58 0.53 14.76 8.76
CA HIS A 58 -0.62 13.87 8.71
C HIS A 58 -1.02 13.72 7.24
N VAL A 59 -0.66 12.60 6.62
CA VAL A 59 -1.33 12.18 5.40
C VAL A 59 -2.71 11.73 5.86
N ASP A 60 -3.72 12.59 5.66
CA ASP A 60 -5.11 12.16 5.77
C ASP A 60 -5.27 10.98 4.81
N GLU A 61 -5.27 9.76 5.34
CA GLU A 61 -5.63 8.59 4.55
C GLU A 61 -7.05 8.88 4.06
N PRO A 62 -7.26 9.03 2.73
CA PRO A 62 -8.59 9.28 2.22
C PRO A 62 -9.48 8.18 2.80
N PRO A 63 -10.61 8.52 3.44
CA PRO A 63 -11.48 7.52 4.06
C PRO A 63 -11.69 6.42 3.04
N ALA A 64 -11.53 5.15 3.44
CA ALA A 64 -11.61 4.01 2.53
C ALA A 64 -12.92 4.10 1.72
N ARG A 65 -12.82 4.64 0.50
CA ARG A 65 -13.97 4.83 -0.38
C ARG A 65 -14.34 3.45 -0.87
N GLU A 66 -15.63 3.14 -0.86
CA GLU A 66 -16.09 1.92 -1.47
C GLU A 66 -15.66 1.94 -2.95
N PRO A 67 -14.80 0.99 -3.38
CA PRO A 67 -14.28 1.00 -4.73
C PRO A 67 -15.41 0.75 -5.72
N VAL A 68 -15.33 1.39 -6.88
CA VAL A 68 -16.28 1.16 -7.97
C VAL A 68 -16.23 -0.33 -8.37
N PRO A 69 -17.36 -1.06 -8.34
CA PRO A 69 -17.41 -2.45 -8.76
C PRO A 69 -16.93 -2.62 -10.20
N ASP A 70 -16.23 -3.72 -10.50
CA ASP A 70 -15.60 -3.97 -11.80
C ASP A 70 -16.55 -3.78 -13.00
N TRP A 71 -17.80 -4.25 -12.87
CA TRP A 71 -18.79 -4.13 -13.93
C TRP A 71 -19.17 -2.66 -14.24
N LEU A 72 -19.14 -1.78 -13.23
CA LEU A 72 -19.42 -0.35 -13.39
C LEU A 72 -18.19 0.39 -13.87
N ALA A 73 -17.00 0.02 -13.37
CA ALA A 73 -15.73 0.53 -13.86
C ALA A 73 -15.56 0.26 -15.36
N ASP A 74 -15.83 -0.96 -15.82
CA ASP A 74 -15.79 -1.32 -17.23
C ASP A 74 -16.77 -0.49 -18.06
N ARG A 75 -17.98 -0.22 -17.54
CA ARG A 75 -18.97 0.60 -18.25
C ARG A 75 -18.53 2.05 -18.36
N LEU A 76 -18.00 2.63 -17.29
CA LEU A 76 -17.48 4.00 -17.31
C LEU A 76 -16.29 4.15 -18.26
N ILE A 77 -15.41 3.15 -18.31
CA ILE A 77 -14.26 3.15 -19.22
C ILE A 77 -14.71 3.00 -20.68
N TYR A 78 -15.49 1.96 -20.98
CA TYR A 78 -15.80 1.61 -22.37
C TYR A 78 -16.98 2.38 -22.97
N THR A 79 -17.91 2.87 -22.16
CA THR A 79 -19.15 3.53 -22.63
C THR A 79 -19.09 5.04 -22.42
N VAL A 80 -18.61 5.51 -21.26
CA VAL A 80 -18.47 6.95 -20.96
C VAL A 80 -17.13 7.49 -21.46
N GLY A 81 -16.12 6.63 -21.61
CA GLY A 81 -14.80 7.00 -22.11
C GLY A 81 -13.84 7.51 -21.02
N MET A 82 -14.13 7.21 -19.74
CA MET A 82 -13.24 7.57 -18.63
C MET A 82 -11.95 6.73 -18.65
N THR A 83 -10.87 7.30 -18.13
CA THR A 83 -9.63 6.55 -17.87
C THR A 83 -9.76 5.69 -16.61
N ARG A 84 -8.90 4.67 -16.48
CA ARG A 84 -8.88 3.80 -15.30
C ARG A 84 -8.50 4.60 -14.04
N GLU A 85 -7.63 5.58 -14.17
CA GLU A 85 -7.20 6.48 -13.10
C GLU A 85 -8.34 7.37 -12.62
N GLU A 86 -9.14 7.93 -13.53
CA GLU A 86 -10.33 8.72 -13.18
C GLU A 86 -11.37 7.87 -12.47
N VAL A 87 -11.59 6.62 -12.89
CA VAL A 87 -12.50 5.69 -12.20
C VAL A 87 -11.98 5.30 -10.81
N ALA A 88 -10.67 5.08 -10.64
CA ALA A 88 -10.07 4.75 -9.36
C ALA A 88 -10.16 5.89 -8.32
N ALA A 89 -10.37 7.13 -8.79
CA ALA A 89 -10.57 8.27 -7.92
C ALA A 89 -12.03 8.44 -7.43
N LEU A 90 -12.98 7.77 -8.08
CA LEU A 90 -14.41 7.82 -7.72
C LEU A 90 -14.71 6.91 -6.53
N ASP A 91 -15.66 7.35 -5.71
CA ASP A 91 -16.44 6.46 -4.86
C ASP A 91 -17.62 5.86 -5.64
N LEU A 92 -18.21 4.80 -5.08
CA LEU A 92 -19.36 4.12 -5.66
C LEU A 92 -20.53 5.07 -5.94
N GLU A 93 -20.88 5.97 -5.02
CA GLU A 93 -22.03 6.89 -5.17
C GLU A 93 -21.83 7.79 -6.40
N ARG A 94 -20.66 8.41 -6.52
CA ARG A 94 -20.34 9.28 -7.65
C ARG A 94 -20.27 8.53 -8.97
N ALA A 95 -19.78 7.29 -8.96
CA ALA A 95 -19.78 6.43 -10.14
C ALA A 95 -21.20 6.08 -10.61
N VAL A 96 -22.13 5.84 -9.67
CA VAL A 96 -23.54 5.58 -9.99
C VAL A 96 -24.22 6.83 -10.54
N ASP A 97 -23.97 8.00 -9.97
CA ASP A 97 -24.52 9.28 -10.47
C ASP A 97 -24.09 9.56 -11.91
N LEU A 98 -22.79 9.41 -12.21
CA LEU A 98 -22.26 9.63 -13.56
C LEU A 98 -22.89 8.67 -14.58
N TRP A 99 -23.11 7.42 -14.19
CA TRP A 99 -23.80 6.45 -15.04
C TRP A 99 -25.27 6.81 -15.25
N ALA A 100 -25.97 7.25 -14.20
CA ALA A 100 -27.37 7.68 -14.28
C ALA A 100 -27.55 8.95 -15.15
N GLU A 101 -26.63 9.92 -15.03
CA GLU A 101 -26.60 11.12 -15.87
C GLU A 101 -26.40 10.76 -17.35
N PHE A 102 -25.43 9.90 -17.66
CA PHE A 102 -25.16 9.46 -19.03
C PHE A 102 -26.37 8.76 -19.65
N HIS A 103 -27.05 7.89 -18.89
CA HIS A 103 -28.22 7.15 -19.36
C HIS A 103 -29.49 8.01 -19.49
N SER A 104 -29.54 9.15 -18.81
CA SER A 104 -30.65 10.12 -18.88
C SER A 104 -30.52 11.10 -20.05
N ASN A 105 -29.32 11.25 -20.62
CA ASN A 105 -29.10 12.08 -21.79
C ASN A 105 -28.10 11.41 -22.76
N PRO A 106 -28.48 10.30 -23.40
CA PRO A 106 -27.61 9.62 -24.34
C PRO A 106 -27.35 10.53 -25.55
N ARG A 107 -26.07 10.82 -25.82
CA ARG A 107 -25.63 11.54 -27.03
C ARG A 107 -25.82 10.70 -28.28
#